data_AF-A0A653B0G8-F1
#
_entry.id   AF-A0A653B0G8-F1
#
_cell.length_a   1.000
_cell.length_b   1.000
_cell.length_c   1.000
_cell.angle_alpha   90.00
_cell.angle_beta   90.00
_cell.angle_gamma   90.00
#
_symmetry.space_group_name_H-M   'P 1'
#
loop_
_entity.id
_entity.type
_entity.pdbx_description
1 polymer ?
#
loop_
_entity_poly.entity_id
_entity_poly.type
_entity_poly.pdbx_seq_one_letter_code
_entity_poly.pdbx_strand_id
1 'polypeptide(L)'
;MWFRSLLIYRITQAIDLAAEALEVALGSKPARPCESQELTTYGFATPLGKGDNAPLVHAVEGMLLISTRKQERILPGSVVRDALKEKVDEIEETQMRKVYKKERDQLKDEIVQAFLPRAFIRKSSTFAAIDPVAGLIYVDASSPKRAEDLLSTLREAIGSLPVRPVTVKIAPTATLTDWLKQQKAAEGFFVLDQALLRDTHAEGGSIAAKHQDLTSEEIQLHLSAGKQATQLALAWQEKLSFVIDDKLQIKRLRFEDLLTDQAAQDGGDDALSQQSASFFLMMRTFREFVPELLTALGGEETPQGLGEEQGPGFESRLEARAATNKPARQVDIEELIAQGQAGDVIDGTANDPLYVAAVEFVRESRRASISAVQRKLLIGYNRAARLIEAMEVAGIVSAMNSNGSREVIRHG
;
A
#
# COMPACT_ATOMS: atom_id res chain seq x y z
N MET A 1 -1.43 -8.07 8.88
CA MET A 1 -0.76 -8.28 7.58
C MET A 1 0.60 -7.63 7.65
N TRP A 2 1.63 -8.30 7.12
CA TRP A 2 3.02 -7.81 7.09
C TRP A 2 3.55 -7.93 5.67
N PHE A 3 4.15 -6.86 5.15
CA PHE A 3 4.79 -6.87 3.83
C PHE A 3 6.01 -7.79 3.85
N ARG A 4 6.24 -8.50 2.74
CA ARG A 4 7.36 -9.46 2.60
C ARG A 4 8.44 -8.94 1.67
N SER A 5 8.15 -7.90 0.91
CA SER A 5 9.08 -7.17 0.06
C SER A 5 8.68 -5.70 0.05
N LEU A 6 9.61 -4.83 -0.36
CA LEU A 6 9.37 -3.41 -0.43
C LEU A 6 10.01 -2.84 -1.69
N LEU A 7 9.20 -2.17 -2.50
CA LEU A 7 9.64 -1.19 -3.48
C LEU A 7 9.09 0.17 -3.07
N ILE A 8 9.97 1.17 -3.00
CA ILE A 8 9.66 2.47 -2.43
C ILE A 8 9.60 3.50 -3.55
N TYR A 9 8.51 4.26 -3.60
CA TYR A 9 8.27 5.30 -4.61
C TYR A 9 8.00 6.63 -3.93
N ARG A 10 8.70 7.66 -4.40
CA ARG A 10 8.56 9.06 -3.98
C ARG A 10 7.44 9.73 -4.78
N ILE A 11 6.50 10.35 -4.08
CA ILE A 11 5.52 11.26 -4.67
C ILE A 11 6.24 12.58 -4.98
N THR A 12 6.23 13.02 -6.23
CA THR A 12 7.03 14.19 -6.68
C THR A 12 6.21 15.48 -6.78
N GLN A 13 4.88 15.40 -6.72
CA GLN A 13 3.99 16.57 -6.72
C GLN A 13 2.80 16.29 -5.80
N ALA A 14 2.13 17.33 -5.31
CA ALA A 14 0.96 17.17 -4.47
C ALA A 14 -0.17 16.46 -5.24
N ILE A 15 -0.79 15.48 -4.60
CA ILE A 15 -1.94 14.72 -5.12
C ILE A 15 -2.97 14.66 -4.00
N ASP A 16 -4.24 14.81 -4.34
CA ASP A 16 -5.31 14.54 -3.39
C ASP A 16 -5.46 13.04 -3.19
N LEU A 17 -5.13 12.58 -1.99
CA LEU A 17 -5.19 11.20 -1.55
C LEU A 17 -6.14 11.05 -0.35
N ALA A 18 -7.17 11.90 -0.26
CA ALA A 18 -8.23 11.72 0.72
C ALA A 18 -8.86 10.31 0.57
N ALA A 19 -9.08 9.64 1.70
CA ALA A 19 -9.49 8.23 1.71
C ALA A 19 -10.81 8.01 0.95
N GLU A 20 -11.78 8.92 1.12
CA GLU A 20 -13.08 8.85 0.47
C GLU A 20 -12.98 9.07 -1.05
N ALA A 21 -12.17 10.04 -1.49
CA ALA A 21 -11.95 10.30 -2.90
C ALA A 21 -11.22 9.12 -3.57
N LEU A 22 -10.25 8.55 -2.87
CA LEU A 22 -9.52 7.37 -3.33
C LEU A 22 -10.46 6.16 -3.43
N GLU A 23 -11.30 5.89 -2.43
CA GLU A 23 -12.28 4.80 -2.43
C GLU A 23 -13.16 4.85 -3.69
N VAL A 24 -13.70 6.03 -4.01
CA VAL A 24 -14.52 6.25 -5.21
C VAL A 24 -13.70 6.01 -6.49
N ALA A 25 -12.48 6.54 -6.56
CA ALA A 25 -11.62 6.39 -7.73
C ALA A 25 -11.25 4.93 -7.99
N LEU A 26 -10.89 4.17 -6.95
CA LEU A 26 -10.56 2.74 -7.07
C LEU A 26 -11.77 1.91 -7.53
N GLY A 27 -12.98 2.33 -7.13
CA GLY A 27 -14.24 1.72 -7.57
C GLY A 27 -14.49 1.77 -9.08
N SER A 28 -13.76 2.61 -9.83
CA SER A 28 -13.83 2.65 -11.30
C SER A 28 -13.18 1.43 -11.97
N LYS A 29 -12.28 0.72 -11.28
CA LYS A 29 -11.53 -0.44 -11.81
C LYS A 29 -11.48 -1.60 -10.81
N PRO A 30 -12.63 -2.18 -10.43
CA PRO A 30 -12.65 -3.28 -9.46
C PRO A 30 -12.05 -4.56 -10.07
N ALA A 31 -11.47 -5.39 -9.21
CA ALA A 31 -11.00 -6.72 -9.56
C ALA A 31 -12.19 -7.61 -9.90
N ARG A 32 -12.24 -8.09 -11.14
CA ARG A 32 -13.28 -9.00 -11.62
C ARG A 32 -12.73 -10.40 -11.93
N PRO A 33 -13.60 -11.42 -12.06
CA PRO A 33 -13.20 -12.73 -12.58
C PRO A 33 -12.70 -12.66 -14.03
N CYS A 34 -11.78 -13.55 -14.41
CA CYS A 34 -11.42 -13.76 -15.82
C CYS A 34 -12.55 -14.46 -16.56
N GLU A 35 -12.97 -13.90 -17.69
CA GLU A 35 -13.90 -14.56 -18.62
C GLU A 35 -13.27 -15.80 -19.28
N SER A 36 -14.08 -16.64 -19.93
CA SER A 36 -13.65 -17.93 -20.48
C SER A 36 -12.54 -17.82 -21.53
N GLN A 37 -12.52 -16.72 -22.30
CA GLN A 37 -11.54 -16.44 -23.35
C GLN A 37 -10.53 -15.34 -22.97
N GLU A 38 -10.54 -14.91 -21.71
CA GLU A 38 -9.67 -13.84 -21.23
C GLU A 38 -8.47 -14.41 -20.47
N LEU A 39 -7.26 -14.08 -20.92
CA LEU A 39 -6.02 -14.59 -20.33
C LEU A 39 -5.81 -14.05 -18.91
N THR A 40 -6.00 -12.74 -18.72
CA THR A 40 -5.72 -12.08 -17.45
C THR A 40 -6.68 -10.92 -17.19
N THR A 41 -7.04 -10.74 -15.92
CA THR A 41 -7.70 -9.53 -15.42
C THR A 41 -6.86 -8.89 -14.32
N TYR A 42 -6.99 -7.59 -14.15
CA TYR A 42 -6.29 -6.82 -13.13
C TYR A 42 -7.19 -5.67 -12.66
N GLY A 43 -7.31 -5.46 -11.36
CA GLY A 43 -8.12 -4.39 -10.78
C GLY A 43 -8.00 -4.32 -9.26
N PHE A 44 -8.65 -3.34 -8.65
CA PHE A 44 -8.63 -3.09 -7.21
C PHE A 44 -9.48 -4.09 -6.44
N ALA A 45 -8.95 -4.57 -5.33
CA ALA A 45 -9.66 -5.46 -4.43
C ALA A 45 -9.55 -4.93 -3.01
N THR A 46 -10.49 -5.33 -2.16
CA THR A 46 -10.43 -5.01 -0.74
C THR A 46 -9.10 -5.49 -0.14
N PRO A 47 -8.32 -4.61 0.52
CA PRO A 47 -7.04 -4.97 1.11
C PRO A 47 -7.20 -5.82 2.37
N LEU A 48 -8.19 -5.51 3.20
CA LEU A 48 -8.50 -6.20 4.45
C LEU A 48 -9.99 -6.57 4.49
N GLY A 49 -10.31 -7.72 5.09
CA GLY A 49 -11.69 -8.22 5.18
C GLY A 49 -12.15 -9.03 3.97
N LYS A 50 -13.46 -9.27 3.90
CA LYS A 50 -14.11 -10.12 2.89
C LYS A 50 -15.49 -9.55 2.53
N GLY A 51 -15.97 -9.89 1.34
CA GLY A 51 -17.30 -9.53 0.85
C GLY A 51 -17.25 -8.39 -0.18
N ASP A 52 -18.35 -8.25 -0.93
CA ASP A 52 -18.43 -7.34 -2.07
C ASP A 52 -18.54 -5.86 -1.65
N ASN A 53 -18.95 -5.61 -0.41
CA ASN A 53 -19.08 -4.26 0.18
C ASN A 53 -17.87 -3.89 1.06
N ALA A 54 -16.82 -4.71 1.09
CA ALA A 54 -15.62 -4.39 1.86
C ALA A 54 -14.87 -3.24 1.16
N PRO A 55 -14.35 -2.26 1.92
CA PRO A 55 -13.74 -1.07 1.33
C PRO A 55 -12.49 -1.44 0.52
N LEU A 56 -12.22 -0.67 -0.53
CA LEU A 56 -11.04 -0.78 -1.39
C LEU A 56 -9.81 -0.06 -0.79
N VAL A 57 -10.05 0.84 0.16
CA VAL A 57 -9.06 1.58 0.93
C VAL A 57 -9.25 1.29 2.41
N HIS A 58 -8.19 0.84 3.07
CA HIS A 58 -8.13 0.77 4.54
C HIS A 58 -7.28 1.91 5.06
N ALA A 59 -7.86 2.80 5.87
CA ALA A 59 -7.18 4.00 6.39
C ALA A 59 -6.97 3.89 7.90
N VAL A 60 -5.74 4.19 8.36
CA VAL A 60 -5.40 4.29 9.80
C VAL A 60 -4.46 5.48 10.00
N GLU A 61 -4.87 6.46 10.80
CA GLU A 61 -4.07 7.67 11.10
C GLU A 61 -3.48 8.36 9.86
N GLY A 62 -4.27 8.48 8.80
CA GLY A 62 -3.87 9.10 7.53
C GLY A 62 -2.99 8.23 6.63
N MET A 63 -2.61 7.03 7.06
CA MET A 63 -1.92 6.03 6.24
C MET A 63 -2.95 5.15 5.55
N LEU A 64 -2.75 4.87 4.27
CA LEU A 64 -3.73 4.17 3.44
C LEU A 64 -3.14 2.85 2.96
N LEU A 65 -3.95 1.79 2.97
CA LEU A 65 -3.63 0.51 2.37
C LEU A 65 -4.61 0.25 1.24
N ILE A 66 -4.08 -0.15 0.09
CA ILE A 66 -4.85 -0.57 -1.08
C ILE A 66 -4.34 -1.92 -1.57
N SER A 67 -5.15 -2.62 -2.36
CA SER A 67 -4.75 -3.88 -2.99
C SER A 67 -5.25 -3.96 -4.42
N THR A 68 -4.44 -4.59 -5.26
CA THR A 68 -4.84 -5.03 -6.59
C THR A 68 -4.84 -6.54 -6.64
N ARG A 69 -5.68 -7.12 -7.48
CA ARG A 69 -5.76 -8.56 -7.73
C ARG A 69 -5.62 -8.82 -9.22
N LYS A 70 -4.59 -9.60 -9.57
CA LYS A 70 -4.47 -10.23 -10.87
C LYS A 70 -5.14 -11.60 -10.84
N GLN A 71 -6.01 -11.89 -11.80
CA GLN A 71 -6.39 -13.26 -12.13
C GLN A 71 -5.77 -13.64 -13.46
N GLU A 72 -5.26 -14.86 -13.58
CA GLU A 72 -4.58 -15.35 -14.77
C GLU A 72 -4.99 -16.79 -15.05
N ARG A 73 -5.37 -17.09 -16.29
CA ARG A 73 -5.62 -18.44 -16.76
C ARG A 73 -4.29 -19.13 -17.00
N ILE A 74 -4.05 -20.19 -16.24
CA ILE A 74 -2.83 -20.99 -16.32
C ILE A 74 -2.96 -21.93 -17.52
N LEU A 75 -2.42 -21.51 -18.66
CA LEU A 75 -2.28 -22.35 -19.85
C LEU A 75 -0.78 -22.52 -20.16
N PRO A 76 -0.13 -23.56 -19.60
CA PRO A 76 1.29 -23.77 -19.81
C PRO A 76 1.61 -23.99 -21.29
N GLY A 77 2.65 -23.34 -21.79
CA GLY A 77 3.06 -23.49 -23.19
C GLY A 77 3.52 -24.91 -23.56
N SER A 78 3.86 -25.77 -22.60
CA SER A 78 4.07 -27.21 -22.85
C SER A 78 2.78 -27.89 -23.31
N VAL A 79 1.67 -27.68 -22.60
CA VAL A 79 0.38 -28.30 -22.92
C VAL A 79 -0.11 -27.92 -24.32
N VAL A 80 0.06 -26.65 -24.70
CA VAL A 80 -0.29 -26.17 -26.05
C VAL A 80 0.61 -26.81 -27.13
N ARG A 81 1.91 -26.98 -26.85
CA ARG A 81 2.85 -27.61 -27.78
C ARG A 81 2.57 -29.09 -27.97
N ASP A 82 2.25 -29.80 -26.90
CA ASP A 82 1.96 -31.24 -26.95
C ASP A 82 0.67 -31.50 -27.75
N ALA A 83 -0.39 -30.73 -27.49
CA ALA A 83 -1.64 -30.82 -28.26
C ALA A 83 -1.47 -30.41 -29.73
N LEU A 84 -0.62 -29.41 -30.02
CA LEU A 84 -0.31 -29.03 -31.40
C LEU A 84 0.43 -30.14 -32.11
N LYS A 85 1.36 -30.82 -31.43
CA LYS A 85 2.09 -31.96 -31.98
C LYS A 85 1.13 -33.10 -32.32
N GLU A 86 0.24 -33.47 -31.40
CA GLU A 86 -0.77 -34.51 -31.61
C GLU A 86 -1.67 -34.22 -32.83
N LYS A 87 -2.19 -32.99 -32.93
CA LYS A 87 -2.99 -32.57 -34.10
C LYS A 87 -2.20 -32.57 -35.41
N VAL A 88 -0.93 -32.16 -35.38
CA VAL A 88 -0.08 -32.19 -36.57
C VAL A 88 0.14 -33.63 -37.00
N ASP A 89 0.53 -34.52 -36.09
CA ASP A 89 0.78 -35.93 -36.37
C ASP A 89 -0.47 -36.60 -36.98
N GLU A 90 -1.68 -36.31 -36.45
CA GLU A 90 -2.96 -36.79 -37.00
C GLU A 90 -3.21 -36.32 -38.45
N ILE A 91 -2.95 -35.04 -38.76
CA ILE A 91 -3.11 -34.50 -40.12
C ILE A 91 -2.10 -35.12 -41.08
N GLU A 92 -0.85 -35.30 -40.65
CA GLU A 92 0.20 -35.87 -41.50
C GLU A 92 -0.07 -37.35 -41.82
N GLU A 93 -0.59 -38.12 -40.87
CA GLU A 93 -0.96 -39.53 -41.05
C GLU A 93 -2.21 -39.70 -41.94
N THR A 94 -3.25 -38.89 -41.72
CA THR A 94 -4.53 -39.04 -42.43
C THR A 94 -4.53 -38.45 -43.84
N GLN A 95 -3.81 -37.33 -44.05
CA GLN A 95 -3.83 -36.59 -45.32
C GLN A 95 -2.55 -36.78 -46.13
N MET A 96 -1.57 -37.55 -45.63
CA MET A 96 -0.29 -37.84 -46.29
C MET A 96 0.44 -36.58 -46.78
N ARG A 97 0.36 -35.49 -46.01
CA ARG A 97 0.98 -34.19 -46.31
C ARG A 97 1.60 -33.57 -45.07
N LYS A 98 2.52 -32.62 -45.24
CA LYS A 98 3.12 -31.87 -44.13
C LYS A 98 2.28 -30.67 -43.71
N VAL A 99 2.30 -30.35 -42.41
CA VAL A 99 1.68 -29.15 -41.85
C VAL A 99 2.72 -28.03 -41.74
N TYR A 100 2.54 -26.97 -42.53
CA TYR A 100 3.49 -25.85 -42.60
C TYR A 100 3.14 -24.74 -41.60
N LYS A 101 4.07 -23.79 -41.41
CA LYS A 101 4.01 -22.74 -40.38
C LYS A 101 2.65 -22.05 -40.25
N LYS A 102 2.07 -21.57 -41.36
CA LYS A 102 0.79 -20.84 -41.35
C LYS A 102 -0.34 -21.68 -40.75
N GLU A 103 -0.42 -22.95 -41.11
CA GLU A 103 -1.43 -23.86 -40.61
C GLU A 103 -1.15 -24.27 -39.16
N ARG A 104 0.13 -24.48 -38.79
CA ARG A 104 0.51 -24.73 -37.40
C ARG A 104 0.15 -23.58 -36.47
N ASP A 105 0.35 -22.33 -36.90
CA ASP A 105 0.00 -21.15 -36.12
C ASP A 105 -1.53 -21.06 -35.94
N GLN A 106 -2.31 -21.34 -37.00
CA GLN A 106 -3.77 -21.43 -36.93
C GLN A 106 -4.25 -22.52 -35.97
N LEU A 107 -3.70 -23.74 -36.08
CA LEU A 107 -4.02 -24.85 -35.17
C LEU A 107 -3.67 -24.52 -33.72
N LYS A 108 -2.56 -23.81 -33.49
CA LYS A 108 -2.14 -23.39 -32.16
C LYS A 108 -3.16 -22.41 -31.56
N ASP A 109 -3.64 -21.44 -32.33
CA ASP A 109 -4.64 -20.47 -31.86
C ASP A 109 -5.98 -21.15 -31.53
N GLU A 110 -6.41 -22.12 -32.35
CA GLU A 110 -7.59 -22.95 -32.09
C GLU A 110 -7.44 -23.78 -30.81
N ILE A 111 -6.26 -24.38 -30.59
CA ILE A 111 -5.96 -25.13 -29.37
C ILE A 111 -6.02 -24.21 -28.15
N VAL A 112 -5.44 -23.01 -28.23
CA VAL A 112 -5.51 -22.02 -27.15
C VAL A 112 -6.97 -21.65 -26.87
N GLN A 113 -7.75 -21.33 -27.89
CA GLN A 113 -9.17 -20.99 -27.75
C GLN A 113 -9.99 -22.14 -27.13
N ALA A 114 -9.67 -23.39 -27.46
CA ALA A 114 -10.32 -24.58 -26.92
C ALA A 114 -9.90 -24.89 -25.47
N PHE A 115 -8.65 -24.63 -25.12
CA PHE A 115 -8.09 -24.96 -23.80
C PHE A 115 -8.32 -23.86 -22.76
N LEU A 116 -8.39 -22.60 -23.18
CA LEU A 116 -8.48 -21.46 -22.29
C LEU A 116 -9.69 -21.50 -21.34
N PRO A 117 -10.91 -21.90 -21.77
CA PRO A 117 -12.05 -22.07 -20.87
C PRO A 117 -11.83 -23.12 -19.78
N ARG A 118 -11.01 -24.14 -20.07
CA ARG A 118 -10.68 -25.25 -19.17
C ARG A 118 -9.46 -24.97 -18.27
N ALA A 119 -8.71 -23.91 -18.56
CA ALA A 119 -7.53 -23.52 -17.80
C ALA A 119 -7.90 -23.11 -16.37
N PHE A 120 -7.12 -23.58 -15.40
CA PHE A 120 -7.26 -23.16 -14.01
C PHE A 120 -6.91 -21.68 -13.85
N ILE A 121 -7.54 -21.01 -12.88
CA ILE A 121 -7.26 -19.60 -12.59
C ILE A 121 -6.29 -19.50 -11.41
N ARG A 122 -5.19 -18.76 -11.60
CA ARG A 122 -4.32 -18.28 -10.53
C ARG A 122 -4.75 -16.88 -10.12
N LYS A 123 -4.93 -16.66 -8.82
CA LYS A 123 -5.14 -15.32 -8.25
C LYS A 123 -3.87 -14.89 -7.53
N SER A 124 -3.45 -13.65 -7.73
CA SER A 124 -2.37 -13.04 -6.96
C SER A 124 -2.72 -11.60 -6.61
N SER A 125 -2.48 -11.21 -5.37
CA SER A 125 -2.67 -9.83 -4.93
C SER A 125 -1.34 -9.10 -4.81
N THR A 126 -1.37 -7.78 -4.95
CA THR A 126 -0.25 -6.89 -4.65
C THR A 126 -0.79 -5.73 -3.82
N PHE A 127 -0.19 -5.53 -2.66
CA PHE A 127 -0.58 -4.48 -1.72
C PHE A 127 0.29 -3.25 -1.94
N ALA A 128 -0.29 -2.07 -1.77
CA ALA A 128 0.45 -0.84 -1.67
C ALA A 128 -0.02 -0.06 -0.45
N ALA A 129 0.94 0.42 0.33
CA ALA A 129 0.69 1.34 1.42
C ALA A 129 1.12 2.75 0.99
N ILE A 130 0.27 3.72 1.23
CA ILE A 130 0.49 5.12 0.86
C ILE A 130 0.62 5.89 2.17
N ASP A 131 1.72 6.65 2.28
CA ASP A 131 1.99 7.55 3.39
C ASP A 131 2.05 8.99 2.86
N PRO A 132 0.91 9.71 2.87
CA PRO A 132 0.85 11.08 2.37
C PRO A 132 1.76 12.04 3.13
N VAL A 133 1.96 11.80 4.43
CA VAL A 133 2.82 12.65 5.28
C VAL A 133 4.28 12.48 4.91
N ALA A 134 4.74 11.23 4.74
CA ALA A 134 6.10 10.95 4.29
C ALA A 134 6.30 11.22 2.80
N GLY A 135 5.23 11.39 2.01
CA GLY A 135 5.30 11.53 0.55
C GLY A 135 5.80 10.27 -0.15
N LEU A 136 5.44 9.10 0.38
CA LEU A 136 5.94 7.79 -0.06
C LEU A 136 4.81 6.82 -0.38
N ILE A 137 5.05 5.94 -1.36
CA ILE A 137 4.26 4.75 -1.64
C ILE A 137 5.16 3.53 -1.52
N TYR A 138 4.74 2.59 -0.68
CA TYR A 138 5.39 1.31 -0.45
C TYR A 138 4.62 0.22 -1.17
N VAL A 139 5.26 -0.55 -2.04
CA VAL A 139 4.62 -1.66 -2.75
C VAL A 139 5.18 -3.00 -2.28
N ASP A 140 4.30 -3.89 -1.83
CA ASP A 140 4.65 -5.27 -1.42
C ASP A 140 4.89 -6.16 -2.65
N ALA A 141 6.02 -5.91 -3.32
CA ALA A 141 6.44 -6.65 -4.49
C ALA A 141 7.97 -6.78 -4.53
N SER A 142 8.44 -7.95 -4.94
CA SER A 142 9.86 -8.20 -5.22
C SER A 142 10.25 -7.94 -6.67
N SER A 143 9.29 -7.52 -7.50
CA SER A 143 9.46 -7.29 -8.94
C SER A 143 8.98 -5.87 -9.30
N PRO A 144 9.84 -5.05 -9.94
CA PRO A 144 9.44 -3.72 -10.42
C PRO A 144 8.22 -3.76 -11.32
N LYS A 145 8.10 -4.77 -12.19
CA LYS A 145 6.96 -4.92 -13.09
C LYS A 145 5.63 -5.02 -12.35
N ARG A 146 5.58 -5.77 -11.23
CA ARG A 146 4.36 -5.87 -10.41
C ARG A 146 3.99 -4.55 -9.74
N ALA A 147 4.99 -3.78 -9.30
CA ALA A 147 4.76 -2.46 -8.75
C ALA A 147 4.31 -1.46 -9.82
N GLU A 148 4.90 -1.49 -11.01
CA GLU A 148 4.48 -0.69 -12.17
C GLU A 148 3.03 -1.01 -12.58
N ASP A 149 2.64 -2.28 -12.63
CA ASP A 149 1.26 -2.66 -12.94
C ASP A 149 0.26 -2.05 -11.93
N LEU A 150 0.60 -2.09 -10.63
CA LEU A 150 -0.21 -1.48 -9.58
C LEU A 150 -0.26 0.04 -9.71
N LEU A 151 0.89 0.70 -9.87
CA LEU A 151 1.00 2.16 -9.96
C LEU A 151 0.37 2.69 -11.25
N SER A 152 0.44 1.95 -12.37
CA SER A 152 -0.26 2.29 -13.61
C SER A 152 -1.77 2.21 -13.42
N THR A 153 -2.25 1.14 -12.79
CA THR A 153 -3.69 1.00 -12.49
C THR A 153 -4.18 2.08 -11.53
N LEU A 154 -3.36 2.45 -10.54
CA LEU A 154 -3.65 3.56 -9.63
C LEU A 154 -3.69 4.90 -10.36
N ARG A 155 -2.69 5.18 -11.21
CA ARG A 155 -2.66 6.36 -12.07
C ARG A 155 -3.90 6.46 -12.95
N GLU A 156 -4.33 5.35 -13.55
CA GLU A 156 -5.52 5.31 -14.39
C GLU A 156 -6.81 5.57 -13.61
N ALA A 157 -6.89 5.15 -12.34
CA ALA A 157 -8.04 5.38 -11.48
C ALA A 157 -8.13 6.82 -10.96
N ILE A 158 -7.00 7.42 -10.56
CA ILE A 158 -6.94 8.77 -9.99
C ILE A 158 -6.60 9.86 -11.01
N GLY A 159 -6.37 9.49 -12.28
CA GLY A 159 -5.99 10.38 -13.38
C GLY A 159 -4.49 10.68 -13.44
N SER A 160 -3.88 11.14 -12.34
CA SER A 160 -2.46 11.51 -12.31
C SER A 160 -1.77 11.01 -11.03
N LEU A 161 -0.63 10.33 -11.20
CA LEU A 161 0.19 9.81 -10.10
C LEU A 161 1.68 10.15 -10.32
N PRO A 162 2.12 11.39 -10.07
CA PRO A 162 3.51 11.79 -10.17
C PRO A 162 4.37 11.08 -9.11
N VAL A 163 4.91 9.91 -9.47
CA VAL A 163 5.76 9.08 -8.61
C VAL A 163 7.02 8.64 -9.35
N ARG A 164 8.11 8.46 -8.61
CA ARG A 164 9.36 7.88 -9.10
C ARG A 164 9.91 6.88 -8.08
N PRO A 165 10.61 5.81 -8.50
CA PRO A 165 11.38 4.99 -7.57
C PRO A 165 12.34 5.87 -6.78
N VAL A 166 12.48 5.61 -5.49
CA VAL A 166 13.48 6.30 -4.66
C VAL A 166 14.87 5.97 -5.19
N THR A 167 15.75 6.99 -5.24
CA THR A 167 17.17 6.86 -5.54
C THR A 167 18.00 7.52 -4.44
N VAL A 168 19.26 7.14 -4.35
CA VAL A 168 20.20 7.65 -3.33
C VAL A 168 21.42 8.28 -4.01
N LYS A 169 22.06 9.23 -3.34
CA LYS A 169 23.18 10.01 -3.88
C LYS A 169 24.43 9.16 -4.10
N ILE A 170 24.63 8.14 -3.27
CA ILE A 170 25.77 7.21 -3.37
C ILE A 170 25.24 5.90 -3.96
N ALA A 171 25.95 5.37 -4.97
CA ALA A 171 25.57 4.09 -5.57
C ALA A 171 25.43 3.00 -4.48
N PRO A 172 24.27 2.30 -4.37
CA PRO A 172 24.05 1.32 -3.30
C PRO A 172 25.13 0.23 -3.27
N THR A 173 25.55 -0.26 -4.43
CA THR A 173 26.67 -1.22 -4.57
C THR A 173 27.94 -0.74 -3.88
N ALA A 174 28.27 0.55 -3.95
CA ALA A 174 29.45 1.10 -3.30
C ALA A 174 29.31 1.05 -1.77
N THR A 175 28.17 1.50 -1.23
CA THR A 175 27.90 1.48 0.22
C THR A 175 27.86 0.06 0.78
N LEU A 176 27.17 -0.88 0.11
CA LEU A 176 27.09 -2.27 0.56
C LEU A 176 28.47 -2.96 0.53
N THR A 177 29.28 -2.66 -0.49
CA THR A 177 30.65 -3.18 -0.60
C THR A 177 31.54 -2.61 0.51
N ASP A 178 31.39 -1.32 0.81
CA ASP A 178 32.14 -0.64 1.86
C ASP A 178 31.82 -1.21 3.25
N TRP A 179 30.54 -1.45 3.57
CA TRP A 179 30.14 -2.09 4.82
C TRP A 179 30.78 -3.47 5.04
N LEU A 180 30.89 -4.27 3.97
CA LEU A 180 31.58 -5.56 4.05
C LEU A 180 33.10 -5.39 4.22
N LYS A 181 33.72 -4.45 3.51
CA LYS A 181 35.17 -4.18 3.61
C LYS A 181 35.56 -3.67 5.00
N GLN A 182 34.76 -2.77 5.56
CA GLN A 182 34.98 -2.19 6.89
C GLN A 182 34.49 -3.10 8.02
N GLN A 183 33.78 -4.19 7.69
CA GLN A 183 33.12 -5.09 8.64
C GLN A 183 32.19 -4.33 9.61
N LYS A 184 31.61 -3.23 9.12
CA LYS A 184 30.81 -2.30 9.91
C LYS A 184 29.77 -1.63 9.00
N ALA A 185 28.50 -1.85 9.29
CA ALA A 185 27.42 -1.13 8.64
C ALA A 185 27.19 0.25 9.30
N ALA A 186 26.29 1.04 8.70
CA ALA A 186 25.82 2.27 9.32
C ALA A 186 25.12 2.00 10.67
N GLU A 187 25.00 3.03 11.50
CA GLU A 187 24.33 2.95 12.80
C GLU A 187 22.91 2.38 12.65
N GLY A 188 22.53 1.49 13.57
CA GLY A 188 21.25 0.79 13.56
C GLY A 188 21.17 -0.40 12.59
N PHE A 189 22.12 -0.55 11.66
CA PHE A 189 22.17 -1.66 10.70
C PHE A 189 23.23 -2.70 11.07
N PHE A 190 22.91 -3.97 10.84
CA PHE A 190 23.80 -5.09 11.09
C PHE A 190 23.87 -6.00 9.87
N VAL A 191 25.09 -6.34 9.44
CA VAL A 191 25.32 -7.30 8.36
C VAL A 191 24.99 -8.70 8.85
N LEU A 192 24.17 -9.43 8.09
CA LEU A 192 23.80 -10.83 8.37
C LEU A 192 24.71 -11.81 7.62
N ASP A 193 24.18 -12.96 7.24
CA ASP A 193 24.94 -14.12 6.77
C ASP A 193 24.79 -14.41 5.26
N GLN A 194 24.26 -13.45 4.50
CA GLN A 194 24.00 -13.60 3.08
C GLN A 194 24.42 -12.38 2.26
N ALA A 195 25.18 -12.62 1.18
CA ALA A 195 25.55 -11.61 0.20
C ALA A 195 25.65 -12.18 -1.22
N LEU A 196 25.48 -11.32 -2.22
CA LEU A 196 25.78 -11.62 -3.63
C LEU A 196 26.89 -10.70 -4.11
N LEU A 197 28.05 -11.28 -4.37
CA LEU A 197 29.23 -10.58 -4.88
C LEU A 197 29.36 -10.80 -6.39
N ARG A 198 29.63 -9.73 -7.15
CA ARG A 198 29.81 -9.78 -8.60
C ARG A 198 31.04 -9.00 -9.02
N ASP A 199 31.72 -9.47 -10.06
CA ASP A 199 32.71 -8.64 -10.74
C ASP A 199 32.06 -7.43 -11.42
N THR A 200 32.85 -6.39 -11.68
CA THR A 200 32.37 -5.13 -12.28
C THR A 200 32.06 -5.24 -13.77
N HIS A 201 32.64 -6.22 -14.47
CA HIS A 201 32.41 -6.45 -15.89
C HIS A 201 31.23 -7.41 -16.11
N ALA A 202 30.45 -7.18 -17.17
CA ALA A 202 29.17 -7.87 -17.42
C ALA A 202 29.27 -9.40 -17.59
N GLU A 203 30.39 -9.89 -18.12
CA GLU A 203 30.67 -11.33 -18.27
C GLU A 203 31.42 -11.93 -17.05
N GLY A 204 31.52 -11.17 -15.97
CA GLY A 204 32.28 -11.56 -14.80
C GLY A 204 31.60 -12.57 -13.89
N GLY A 205 32.39 -13.16 -13.01
CA GLY A 205 31.94 -14.18 -12.08
C GLY A 205 31.07 -13.59 -10.97
N SER A 206 30.16 -14.42 -10.46
CA SER A 206 29.33 -14.10 -9.30
C SER A 206 29.49 -15.15 -8.21
N ILE A 207 29.48 -14.73 -6.95
CA ILE A 207 29.54 -15.60 -5.78
C ILE A 207 28.38 -15.26 -4.87
N ALA A 208 27.59 -16.27 -4.51
CA ALA A 208 26.48 -16.14 -3.57
C ALA A 208 26.88 -16.82 -2.25
N ALA A 209 27.06 -16.02 -1.20
CA ALA A 209 27.28 -16.50 0.15
C ALA A 209 25.92 -16.59 0.87
N LYS A 210 25.66 -17.69 1.57
CA LYS A 210 24.45 -17.92 2.36
C LYS A 210 24.84 -18.72 3.60
N HIS A 211 24.34 -18.32 4.77
CA HIS A 211 24.73 -18.93 6.04
C HIS A 211 26.25 -18.90 6.26
N GLN A 212 26.86 -17.78 5.86
CA GLN A 212 28.29 -17.55 5.87
C GLN A 212 28.61 -16.36 6.77
N ASP A 213 29.69 -16.45 7.54
CA ASP A 213 30.26 -15.28 8.21
C ASP A 213 30.82 -14.32 7.16
N LEU A 214 30.16 -13.16 7.00
CA LEU A 214 30.55 -12.15 6.02
C LEU A 214 31.76 -11.31 6.43
N THR A 215 32.27 -11.51 7.65
CA THR A 215 33.53 -10.91 8.12
C THR A 215 34.75 -11.79 7.85
N SER A 216 34.55 -13.01 7.33
CA SER A 216 35.62 -13.97 7.10
C SER A 216 36.65 -13.51 6.05
N GLU A 217 37.88 -14.05 6.14
CA GLU A 217 38.96 -13.80 5.19
C GLU A 217 38.57 -14.17 3.74
N GLU A 218 37.73 -15.18 3.55
CA GLU A 218 37.24 -15.61 2.23
C GLU A 218 36.45 -14.50 1.53
N ILE A 219 35.59 -13.81 2.28
CA ILE A 219 34.81 -12.69 1.77
C ILE A 219 35.71 -11.50 1.50
N GLN A 220 36.67 -11.20 2.39
CA GLN A 220 37.64 -10.13 2.18
C GLN A 220 38.53 -10.38 0.95
N LEU A 221 38.90 -11.63 0.68
CA LEU A 221 39.66 -12.00 -0.51
C LEU A 221 38.86 -11.74 -1.79
N HIS A 222 37.57 -12.05 -1.82
CA HIS A 222 36.71 -11.73 -2.96
C HIS A 222 36.57 -10.21 -3.19
N LEU A 223 36.43 -9.43 -2.12
CA LEU A 223 36.33 -7.97 -2.19
C LEU A 223 37.63 -7.31 -2.66
N SER A 224 38.78 -7.82 -2.21
CA SER A 224 40.11 -7.35 -2.63
C SER A 224 40.44 -7.76 -4.08
N ALA A 225 39.91 -8.89 -4.55
CA ALA A 225 39.97 -9.30 -5.95
C ALA A 225 39.07 -8.46 -6.89
N GLY A 226 38.33 -7.48 -6.36
CA GLY A 226 37.55 -6.52 -7.13
C GLY A 226 36.05 -6.82 -7.22
N LYS A 227 35.54 -7.85 -6.54
CA LYS A 227 34.10 -8.09 -6.47
C LYS A 227 33.40 -7.02 -5.65
N GLN A 228 32.16 -6.71 -6.03
CA GLN A 228 31.30 -5.76 -5.36
C GLN A 228 30.02 -6.44 -4.86
N ALA A 229 29.51 -5.97 -3.73
CA ALA A 229 28.27 -6.45 -3.14
C ALA A 229 27.06 -5.85 -3.88
N THR A 230 26.33 -6.71 -4.59
CA THR A 230 25.10 -6.35 -5.32
C THR A 230 23.84 -6.76 -4.58
N GLN A 231 23.95 -7.64 -3.57
CA GLN A 231 22.90 -7.92 -2.59
C GLN A 231 23.52 -8.14 -1.22
N LEU A 232 22.85 -7.70 -0.18
CA LEU A 232 23.28 -7.87 1.20
C LEU A 232 22.09 -8.10 2.13
N ALA A 233 22.20 -9.10 3.00
CA ALA A 233 21.25 -9.32 4.09
C ALA A 233 21.61 -8.46 5.29
N LEU A 234 20.60 -7.76 5.83
CA LEU A 234 20.74 -6.79 6.91
C LEU A 234 19.64 -7.01 7.95
N ALA A 235 19.96 -6.69 9.20
CA ALA A 235 18.98 -6.44 10.26
C ALA A 235 19.01 -4.96 10.65
N TRP A 236 17.87 -4.45 11.11
CA TRP A 236 17.73 -3.09 11.59
C TRP A 236 17.11 -3.07 12.99
N GLN A 237 17.84 -2.50 13.96
CA GLN A 237 17.42 -2.23 15.35
C GLN A 237 16.64 -3.38 16.05
N GLU A 238 16.94 -4.66 15.77
CA GLU A 238 16.17 -5.81 16.29
C GLU A 238 14.65 -5.73 16.02
N LYS A 239 14.24 -4.97 14.99
CA LYS A 239 12.83 -4.79 14.60
C LYS A 239 12.50 -5.55 13.32
N LEU A 240 13.43 -5.61 12.38
CA LEU A 240 13.26 -6.30 11.11
C LEU A 240 14.58 -6.77 10.49
N SER A 241 14.48 -7.74 9.60
CA SER A 241 15.55 -8.23 8.74
C SER A 241 15.10 -8.31 7.29
N PHE A 242 16.05 -8.12 6.36
CA PHE A 242 15.76 -8.06 4.93
C PHE A 242 17.01 -8.32 4.08
N VAL A 243 16.81 -8.49 2.78
CA VAL A 243 17.87 -8.50 1.77
C VAL A 243 17.64 -7.31 0.84
N ILE A 244 18.61 -6.40 0.76
CA ILE A 244 18.57 -5.29 -0.18
C ILE A 244 19.47 -5.57 -1.38
N ASP A 245 19.07 -5.12 -2.57
CA ASP A 245 19.89 -5.15 -3.77
C ASP A 245 20.38 -3.76 -4.20
N ASP A 246 21.26 -3.75 -5.20
CA ASP A 246 21.83 -2.56 -5.81
C ASP A 246 20.82 -1.60 -6.46
N LYS A 247 19.55 -2.01 -6.58
CA LYS A 247 18.43 -1.21 -7.10
C LYS A 247 17.46 -0.80 -5.99
N LEU A 248 17.87 -0.89 -4.73
CA LEU A 248 17.07 -0.57 -3.55
C LEU A 248 15.81 -1.44 -3.40
N GLN A 249 15.79 -2.64 -3.99
CA GLN A 249 14.68 -3.56 -3.78
C GLN A 249 14.90 -4.32 -2.48
N ILE A 250 13.94 -4.20 -1.57
CA ILE A 250 13.98 -4.91 -0.30
C ILE A 250 13.19 -6.22 -0.46
N LYS A 251 13.87 -7.34 -0.24
CA LYS A 251 13.36 -8.69 -0.40
C LYS A 251 13.45 -9.44 0.92
N ARG A 252 12.58 -10.43 1.10
CA ARG A 252 12.54 -11.25 2.31
C ARG A 252 12.47 -10.40 3.59
N LEU A 253 11.68 -9.33 3.53
CA LEU A 253 11.40 -8.50 4.69
C LEU A 253 10.69 -9.35 5.74
N ARG A 254 11.25 -9.38 6.95
CA ARG A 254 10.72 -10.07 8.12
C ARG A 254 10.75 -9.11 9.29
N PHE A 255 9.66 -9.07 10.04
CA PHE A 255 9.55 -8.32 11.28
C PHE A 255 9.83 -9.28 12.43
N GLU A 256 10.49 -8.80 13.48
CA GLU A 256 10.81 -9.61 14.66
C GLU A 256 9.55 -9.92 15.46
N ASP A 257 9.57 -11.08 16.15
CA ASP A 257 8.39 -11.65 16.80
C ASP A 257 7.78 -10.68 17.82
N LEU A 258 8.60 -9.97 18.59
CA LEU A 258 8.15 -8.97 19.56
C LEU A 258 7.22 -7.91 18.95
N LEU A 259 7.53 -7.46 17.74
CA LEU A 259 6.77 -6.45 17.03
C LEU A 259 5.47 -7.06 16.47
N THR A 260 5.52 -8.31 15.98
CA THR A 260 4.33 -9.01 15.52
C THR A 260 3.37 -9.39 16.66
N ASP A 261 3.91 -9.76 17.82
CA ASP A 261 3.17 -10.11 19.03
C ASP A 261 2.48 -8.87 19.62
N GLN A 262 3.17 -7.72 19.62
CA GLN A 262 2.57 -6.45 20.01
C GLN A 262 1.34 -6.13 19.15
N ALA A 263 1.45 -6.24 17.82
CA ALA A 263 0.30 -6.03 16.95
C ALA A 263 -0.85 -7.01 17.19
N ALA A 264 -0.54 -8.26 17.56
CA ALA A 264 -1.54 -9.26 17.91
C ALA A 264 -2.26 -8.91 19.22
N GLN A 265 -1.51 -8.41 20.22
CA GLN A 265 -2.06 -7.96 21.49
C GLN A 265 -2.96 -6.72 21.35
N ASP A 266 -2.53 -5.75 20.54
CA ASP A 266 -3.28 -4.51 20.29
C ASP A 266 -4.51 -4.72 19.38
N GLY A 267 -4.51 -5.79 18.58
CA GLY A 267 -5.50 -6.06 17.54
C GLY A 267 -6.80 -6.74 18.00
N GLY A 268 -6.88 -7.20 19.25
CA GLY A 268 -8.06 -7.90 19.77
C GLY A 268 -8.37 -9.24 19.09
N ASP A 269 -9.62 -9.71 19.23
CA ASP A 269 -10.01 -11.08 18.85
C ASP A 269 -10.44 -11.24 17.38
N ASP A 270 -10.85 -10.16 16.72
CA ASP A 270 -11.34 -10.23 15.34
C ASP A 270 -10.22 -10.03 14.31
N ALA A 271 -10.30 -10.80 13.22
CA ALA A 271 -9.25 -10.82 12.22
C ALA A 271 -9.04 -9.48 11.50
N LEU A 272 -10.06 -8.63 11.39
CA LEU A 272 -9.94 -7.35 10.73
C LEU A 272 -9.16 -6.36 11.60
N SER A 273 -9.49 -6.30 12.89
CA SER A 273 -8.76 -5.50 13.87
C SER A 273 -7.31 -5.95 14.02
N GLN A 274 -7.03 -7.25 14.04
CA GLN A 274 -5.65 -7.77 14.02
C GLN A 274 -4.88 -7.35 12.75
N GLN A 275 -5.53 -7.41 11.59
CA GLN A 275 -4.91 -6.97 10.34
C GLN A 275 -4.64 -5.47 10.33
N SER A 276 -5.56 -4.67 10.87
CA SER A 276 -5.43 -3.22 11.01
C SER A 276 -4.30 -2.84 11.97
N ALA A 277 -4.22 -3.47 13.14
CA ALA A 277 -3.15 -3.25 14.12
C ALA A 277 -1.77 -3.61 13.54
N SER A 278 -1.66 -4.74 12.83
CA SER A 278 -0.42 -5.10 12.12
C SER A 278 -0.04 -4.04 11.08
N PHE A 279 -0.99 -3.58 10.27
CA PHE A 279 -0.74 -2.57 9.25
C PHE A 279 -0.27 -1.25 9.86
N PHE A 280 -0.93 -0.81 10.93
CA PHE A 280 -0.55 0.40 11.66
C PHE A 280 0.88 0.33 12.19
N LEU A 281 1.21 -0.75 12.90
CA LEU A 281 2.54 -0.93 13.48
C LEU A 281 3.61 -1.04 12.39
N MET A 282 3.34 -1.79 11.33
CA MET A 282 4.22 -1.89 10.15
C MET A 282 4.54 -0.52 9.54
N MET A 283 3.51 0.32 9.35
CA MET A 283 3.71 1.65 8.76
C MET A 283 4.48 2.58 9.69
N ARG A 284 4.23 2.51 11.00
CA ARG A 284 5.03 3.23 12.00
C ARG A 284 6.50 2.80 11.94
N THR A 285 6.76 1.50 11.83
CA THR A 285 8.12 0.97 11.65
C THR A 285 8.75 1.49 10.36
N PHE A 286 8.01 1.55 9.25
CA PHE A 286 8.53 2.11 7.99
C PHE A 286 8.87 3.59 8.08
N ARG A 287 8.10 4.39 8.84
CA ARG A 287 8.39 5.82 9.07
C ARG A 287 9.71 6.06 9.80
N GLU A 288 10.18 5.10 10.59
CA GLU A 288 11.49 5.16 11.24
C GLU A 288 12.57 4.54 10.34
N PHE A 289 12.32 3.33 9.83
CA PHE A 289 13.27 2.52 9.06
C PHE A 289 13.70 3.17 7.74
N VAL A 290 12.76 3.69 6.95
CA VAL A 290 13.06 4.14 5.59
C VAL A 290 13.95 5.39 5.58
N PRO A 291 13.69 6.44 6.38
CA PRO A 291 14.62 7.57 6.49
C PRO A 291 16.03 7.18 6.95
N GLU A 292 16.13 6.29 7.95
CA GLU A 292 17.43 5.79 8.42
C GLU A 292 18.17 4.99 7.33
N LEU A 293 17.46 4.13 6.59
CA LEU A 293 18.04 3.38 5.47
C LEU A 293 18.56 4.31 4.37
N LEU A 294 17.76 5.30 3.96
CA LEU A 294 18.17 6.23 2.91
C LEU A 294 19.37 7.07 3.36
N THR A 295 19.39 7.50 4.62
CA THR A 295 20.54 8.21 5.21
C THR A 295 21.79 7.32 5.22
N ALA A 296 21.66 6.08 5.67
CA ALA A 296 22.72 5.08 5.70
C ALA A 296 23.30 4.80 4.30
N LEU A 297 22.48 4.92 3.26
CA LEU A 297 22.87 4.74 1.86
C LEU A 297 23.38 6.02 1.17
N GLY A 298 23.72 7.06 1.93
CA GLY A 298 24.29 8.31 1.41
C GLY A 298 23.28 9.45 1.20
N GLY A 299 22.05 9.27 1.69
CA GLY A 299 20.95 10.21 1.55
C GLY A 299 20.17 10.03 0.25
N GLU A 300 18.88 10.33 0.30
CA GLU A 300 18.01 10.32 -0.87
C GLU A 300 18.43 11.38 -1.89
N GLU A 301 18.40 11.03 -3.16
CA GLU A 301 18.54 11.96 -4.27
C GLU A 301 17.16 12.55 -4.59
N THR A 302 16.85 13.71 -4.02
CA THR A 302 15.63 14.43 -4.34
C THR A 302 15.77 15.13 -5.69
N PRO A 303 14.81 14.98 -6.62
CA PRO A 303 14.88 15.66 -7.91
C PRO A 303 14.81 17.18 -7.74
N GLN A 304 15.90 17.89 -8.05
CA GLN A 304 15.86 19.34 -8.21
C GLN A 304 15.11 19.66 -9.51
N GLY A 305 13.85 20.10 -9.39
CA GLY A 305 13.05 20.47 -10.55
C GLY A 305 11.55 20.52 -10.30
N LEU A 306 11.11 21.50 -9.50
CA LEU A 306 9.86 22.28 -9.60
C LEU A 306 9.80 23.21 -8.36
N GLY A 307 10.50 24.35 -8.44
CA GLY A 307 10.38 25.44 -7.47
C GLY A 307 11.40 25.44 -6.32
N GLU A 308 12.70 25.55 -6.63
CA GLU A 308 13.59 26.30 -5.74
C GLU A 308 13.24 27.79 -5.89
N GLU A 309 12.14 28.21 -5.27
CA GLU A 309 12.09 29.55 -4.71
C GLU A 309 12.55 29.43 -3.26
N GLN A 310 13.51 30.27 -2.89
CA GLN A 310 14.00 30.46 -1.53
C GLN A 310 12.83 30.90 -0.63
N GLY A 311 12.06 29.94 -0.17
CA GLY A 311 11.07 30.03 0.88
C GLY A 311 11.33 28.88 1.85
N PRO A 312 10.90 29.00 3.11
CA PRO A 312 11.36 28.13 4.17
C PRO A 312 11.00 26.66 3.80
N GLY A 313 11.89 25.73 4.19
CA GLY A 313 11.96 24.35 3.70
C GLY A 313 10.67 23.54 3.84
N PHE A 314 10.60 22.40 3.15
CA PHE A 314 9.42 21.51 3.12
C PHE A 314 8.85 21.17 4.52
N GLU A 315 9.74 20.94 5.50
CA GLU A 315 9.36 20.77 6.91
C GLU A 315 8.66 22.01 7.48
N SER A 316 9.21 23.21 7.24
CA SER A 316 8.59 24.46 7.70
C SER A 316 7.26 24.77 7.01
N ARG A 317 7.00 24.23 5.80
CA ARG A 317 5.71 24.37 5.10
C ARG A 317 4.65 23.39 5.62
N LEU A 318 5.07 22.20 6.06
CA LEU A 318 4.23 21.24 6.77
C LEU A 318 3.93 21.72 8.20
N GLU A 319 4.92 22.26 8.90
CA GLU A 319 4.75 22.90 10.22
C GLU A 319 3.94 24.20 10.11
N ALA A 320 4.15 25.00 9.07
CA ALA A 320 3.31 26.16 8.80
C ALA A 320 1.88 25.76 8.45
N ARG A 321 1.62 24.60 7.83
CA ARG A 321 0.26 24.05 7.64
C ARG A 321 -0.35 23.45 8.90
N ALA A 322 0.45 22.85 9.78
CA ALA A 322 0.02 22.45 11.12
C ALA A 322 -0.30 23.67 12.00
N ALA A 323 0.42 24.78 11.82
CA ALA A 323 0.21 26.05 12.53
C ALA A 323 -0.82 26.99 11.87
N THR A 324 -1.13 26.81 10.58
CA THR A 324 -2.18 27.57 9.85
C THR A 324 -3.50 26.82 9.76
N ASN A 325 -3.68 25.75 10.53
CA ASN A 325 -5.01 25.29 10.90
C ASN A 325 -5.65 26.30 11.89
N LYS A 326 -5.89 27.52 11.40
CA LYS A 326 -6.92 28.38 11.97
C LYS A 326 -8.25 27.68 11.73
N PRO A 327 -9.17 27.74 12.70
CA PRO A 327 -10.46 27.08 12.60
C PRO A 327 -11.18 27.53 11.34
N ALA A 328 -12.00 26.65 10.78
CA ALA A 328 -12.88 26.92 9.65
C ALA A 328 -13.43 28.36 9.73
N ARG A 329 -13.33 29.10 8.61
CA ARG A 329 -13.91 30.43 8.44
C ARG A 329 -15.24 30.49 9.18
N GLN A 330 -15.32 31.38 10.18
CA GLN A 330 -16.56 31.80 10.77
C GLN A 330 -17.41 32.37 9.63
N VAL A 331 -18.40 31.60 9.21
CA VAL A 331 -19.38 32.03 8.23
C VAL A 331 -20.26 33.03 8.96
N ASP A 332 -20.25 34.29 8.53
CA ASP A 332 -21.16 35.31 9.06
C ASP A 332 -22.59 34.94 8.64
N ILE A 333 -23.30 34.31 9.57
CA ILE A 333 -24.68 33.82 9.42
C ILE A 333 -25.64 34.95 9.02
N GLU A 334 -25.34 36.20 9.38
CA GLU A 334 -26.12 37.38 9.02
C GLU A 334 -26.13 37.66 7.50
N GLU A 335 -25.04 37.34 6.79
CA GLU A 335 -24.93 37.54 5.33
C GLU A 335 -25.61 36.41 4.55
N LEU A 336 -25.66 35.19 5.11
CA LEU A 336 -26.42 34.06 4.54
C LEU A 336 -27.94 34.21 4.74
N ILE A 337 -28.38 34.80 5.86
CA ILE A 337 -29.79 35.09 6.12
C ILE A 337 -30.34 36.11 5.12
N ALA A 338 -29.52 37.08 4.68
CA ALA A 338 -29.90 38.06 3.67
C ALA A 338 -30.09 37.47 2.26
N GLN A 339 -29.51 36.29 1.98
CA GLN A 339 -29.50 35.67 0.65
C GLN A 339 -30.51 34.52 0.47
N GLY A 340 -31.31 34.19 1.49
CA GLY A 340 -32.48 33.32 1.35
C GLY A 340 -32.21 31.86 0.99
N GLN A 341 -30.99 31.35 1.18
CA GLN A 341 -30.61 29.97 0.82
C GLN A 341 -30.54 28.98 2.01
N ALA A 342 -31.15 29.30 3.15
CA ALA A 342 -31.11 28.45 4.35
C ALA A 342 -32.09 27.25 4.35
N GLY A 343 -32.89 27.07 3.28
CA GLY A 343 -33.99 26.10 3.26
C GLY A 343 -33.60 24.64 3.00
N ASP A 344 -32.50 24.36 2.31
CA ASP A 344 -32.25 23.02 1.72
C ASP A 344 -31.21 22.15 2.45
N VAL A 345 -30.60 22.64 3.54
CA VAL A 345 -29.52 21.90 4.25
C VAL A 345 -29.96 21.31 5.60
N ILE A 346 -31.18 21.60 6.08
CA ILE A 346 -31.60 21.28 7.46
C ILE A 346 -32.64 20.13 7.55
N ASP A 347 -33.30 19.74 6.47
CA ASP A 347 -34.52 18.90 6.57
C ASP A 347 -34.28 17.36 6.61
N GLY A 348 -33.02 16.90 6.59
CA GLY A 348 -32.70 15.46 6.45
C GLY A 348 -32.43 14.68 7.75
N THR A 349 -32.08 15.35 8.86
CA THR A 349 -31.61 14.69 10.10
C THR A 349 -32.53 14.89 11.31
N ALA A 350 -33.34 15.96 11.33
CA ALA A 350 -34.39 16.15 12.34
C ALA A 350 -35.58 15.18 12.15
N ASN A 351 -35.73 14.60 10.96
CA ASN A 351 -36.75 13.61 10.62
C ASN A 351 -36.30 12.15 10.80
N ASP A 352 -35.12 11.88 11.39
CA ASP A 352 -34.72 10.50 11.68
C ASP A 352 -35.69 9.90 12.73
N PRO A 353 -36.37 8.77 12.44
CA PRO A 353 -37.34 8.16 13.37
C PRO A 353 -36.76 7.83 14.75
N LEU A 354 -35.43 7.70 14.85
CA LEU A 354 -34.72 7.38 16.09
C LEU A 354 -34.19 8.62 16.83
N TYR A 355 -34.41 9.85 16.31
CA TYR A 355 -33.90 11.08 16.92
C TYR A 355 -34.43 11.29 18.34
N VAL A 356 -35.74 11.13 18.55
CA VAL A 356 -36.37 11.27 19.87
C VAL A 356 -35.79 10.26 20.86
N ALA A 357 -35.68 8.99 20.47
CA ALA A 357 -35.11 7.94 21.31
C ALA A 357 -33.62 8.17 21.63
N ALA A 358 -32.88 8.76 20.70
CA ALA A 358 -31.48 9.13 20.92
C ALA A 358 -31.35 10.29 21.92
N VAL A 359 -32.21 11.31 21.82
CA VAL A 359 -32.23 12.46 22.73
C VAL A 359 -32.56 12.01 24.16
N GLU A 360 -33.58 11.17 24.33
CA GLU A 360 -33.95 10.61 25.63
C GLU A 360 -32.78 9.87 26.28
N PHE A 361 -32.15 8.96 25.53
CA PHE A 361 -30.99 8.22 26.01
C PHE A 361 -29.83 9.14 26.41
N VAL A 362 -29.51 10.14 25.59
CA VAL A 362 -28.41 11.06 25.87
C VAL A 362 -28.69 11.89 27.12
N ARG A 363 -29.94 12.34 27.31
CA ARG A 363 -30.37 13.08 28.50
C ARG A 363 -30.31 12.23 29.77
N GLU A 364 -30.81 10.99 29.72
CA GLU A 364 -30.81 10.06 30.86
C GLU A 364 -29.39 9.60 31.23
N SER A 365 -28.63 9.13 30.24
CA SER A 365 -27.32 8.54 30.47
C SER A 365 -26.22 9.57 30.72
N ARG A 366 -26.45 10.83 30.34
CA ARG A 366 -25.45 11.91 30.30
C ARG A 366 -24.23 11.57 29.43
N ARG A 367 -24.37 10.65 28.47
CA ARG A 367 -23.30 10.18 27.58
C ARG A 367 -23.59 10.55 26.13
N ALA A 368 -23.07 11.69 25.69
CA ALA A 368 -23.21 12.19 24.32
C ALA A 368 -22.08 11.70 23.38
N SER A 369 -21.70 10.42 23.45
CA SER A 369 -20.72 9.84 22.52
C SER A 369 -21.40 9.06 21.40
N ILE A 370 -20.83 9.13 20.20
CA ILE A 370 -21.33 8.39 19.03
C ILE A 370 -21.42 6.88 19.35
N SER A 371 -20.39 6.33 19.97
CA SER A 371 -20.33 4.93 20.41
C SER A 371 -21.37 4.52 21.46
N ALA A 372 -21.86 5.46 22.28
CA ALA A 372 -22.93 5.19 23.25
C ALA A 372 -24.28 5.10 22.54
N VAL A 373 -24.56 6.03 21.62
CA VAL A 373 -25.79 6.06 20.82
C VAL A 373 -25.86 4.85 19.87
N GLN A 374 -24.74 4.45 19.25
CA GLN A 374 -24.65 3.24 18.42
C GLN A 374 -25.09 1.98 19.16
N ARG A 375 -24.56 1.78 20.38
CA ARG A 375 -24.86 0.57 21.17
C ARG A 375 -26.28 0.58 21.72
N LYS A 376 -26.80 1.73 22.12
CA LYS A 376 -28.17 1.82 22.66
C LYS A 376 -29.23 1.59 21.59
N LEU A 377 -29.05 2.15 20.39
CA LEU A 377 -30.05 2.12 19.33
C LEU A 377 -29.77 1.08 18.24
N LEU A 378 -28.67 0.32 18.36
CA LEU A 378 -28.22 -0.70 17.40
C LEU A 378 -28.13 -0.15 15.96
N ILE A 379 -27.50 1.02 15.81
CA ILE A 379 -27.32 1.72 14.53
C ILE A 379 -25.84 1.86 14.16
N GLY A 380 -25.57 2.01 12.86
CA GLY A 380 -24.22 2.28 12.33
C GLY A 380 -23.66 3.64 12.74
N TYR A 381 -22.32 3.77 12.71
CA TYR A 381 -21.58 4.95 13.17
C TYR A 381 -22.07 6.26 12.52
N ASN A 382 -22.17 6.30 11.19
CA ASN A 382 -22.57 7.49 10.44
C ASN A 382 -23.99 7.97 10.75
N ARG A 383 -24.87 7.07 11.21
CA ARG A 383 -26.23 7.44 11.62
C ARG A 383 -26.21 8.01 13.04
N ALA A 384 -25.47 7.38 13.96
CA ALA A 384 -25.28 7.91 15.31
C ALA A 384 -24.55 9.26 15.34
N ALA A 385 -23.56 9.47 14.46
CA ALA A 385 -22.86 10.74 14.29
C ALA A 385 -23.82 11.86 13.89
N ARG A 386 -24.64 11.63 12.85
CA ARG A 386 -25.67 12.58 12.40
C ARG A 386 -26.70 12.91 13.49
N LEU A 387 -27.10 11.92 14.29
CA LEU A 387 -28.01 12.15 15.43
C LEU A 387 -27.36 13.03 16.50
N ILE A 388 -26.07 12.83 16.81
CA ILE A 388 -25.33 13.66 17.76
C ILE A 388 -25.09 15.09 17.23
N GLU A 389 -24.80 15.25 15.94
CA GLU A 389 -24.69 16.56 15.28
C GLU A 389 -26.02 17.31 15.30
N ALA A 390 -27.13 16.62 15.01
CA ALA A 390 -28.46 17.20 15.11
C ALA A 390 -28.82 17.58 16.57
N MET A 391 -28.29 16.88 17.58
CA MET A 391 -28.41 17.27 18.99
C MET A 391 -27.54 18.48 19.36
N GLU A 392 -26.38 18.63 18.73
CA GLU A 392 -25.50 19.81 18.92
C GLU A 392 -26.19 21.05 18.36
N VAL A 393 -26.71 20.96 17.13
CA VAL A 393 -27.47 22.04 16.49
C VAL A 393 -28.73 22.40 17.30
N ALA A 394 -29.41 21.39 17.87
CA ALA A 394 -30.58 21.60 18.71
C ALA A 394 -30.26 22.08 20.14
N GLY A 395 -28.99 22.28 20.50
CA GLY A 395 -28.58 22.74 21.84
C GLY A 395 -28.76 21.71 22.94
N ILE A 396 -28.88 20.42 22.61
CA ILE A 396 -29.03 19.31 23.57
C ILE A 396 -27.66 18.83 24.08
N VAL A 397 -26.63 18.92 23.23
CA VAL A 397 -25.25 18.58 23.58
C VAL A 397 -24.31 19.71 23.20
N SER A 398 -23.19 19.82 23.88
CA SER A 398 -22.14 20.80 23.58
C SER A 398 -21.45 20.48 22.26
N ALA A 399 -20.76 21.48 21.73
CA ALA A 399 -19.69 21.25 20.78
C ALA A 399 -18.67 20.25 21.34
N MET A 400 -17.98 19.57 20.44
CA MET A 400 -16.95 18.61 20.80
C MET A 400 -15.77 19.32 21.46
N ASN A 401 -15.40 18.87 22.66
CA ASN A 401 -14.23 19.37 23.38
C ASN A 401 -12.93 18.88 22.71
N SER A 402 -11.80 19.49 23.08
CA SER A 402 -10.46 19.13 22.57
C SER A 402 -10.04 17.67 22.86
N ASN A 403 -10.69 17.01 23.82
CA ASN A 403 -10.51 15.60 24.16
C ASN A 403 -11.53 14.68 23.47
N GLY A 404 -12.31 15.19 22.52
CA GLY A 404 -13.32 14.43 21.76
C GLY A 404 -14.62 14.12 22.52
N SER A 405 -14.81 14.64 23.73
CA SER A 405 -16.04 14.45 24.50
C SER A 405 -17.08 15.55 24.23
N ARG A 406 -18.35 15.22 24.43
CA ARG A 406 -19.49 16.16 24.37
C ARG A 406 -20.25 16.11 25.68
N GLU A 407 -20.66 17.25 26.18
CA GLU A 407 -21.44 17.36 27.41
C GLU A 407 -22.92 17.58 27.12
N VAL A 408 -23.81 17.02 27.93
CA VAL A 408 -25.25 17.20 27.76
C VAL A 408 -25.68 18.51 28.43
N ILE A 409 -26.20 19.44 27.63
CA ILE A 409 -26.64 20.77 28.08
C ILE A 409 -27.93 20.62 28.88
N ARG A 410 -27.96 21.18 30.10
CA ARG A 410 -29.17 21.20 30.92
C ARG A 410 -30.00 22.43 30.54
N HIS A 411 -31.19 22.21 29.99
CA HIS A 411 -32.25 23.21 30.10
C HIS A 411 -32.97 22.95 31.43
N GLY A 412 -33.08 23.98 32.26
CA GLY A 412 -33.84 23.97 33.52
C GLY A 412 -35.34 23.96 33.27
#